data_AF-A0A518DC82-F1
#
_entry.id   AF-A0A518DC82-F1
#
_cell.length_a   1.000
_cell.length_b   1.000
_cell.length_c   1.000
_cell.angle_alpha   90.00
_cell.angle_beta   90.00
_cell.angle_gamma   90.00
#
_symmetry.space_group_name_H-M   'P 1'
#
loop_
_entity.id
_entity.type
_entity.pdbx_description
1 polymer ?
#
loop_
_entity_poly.entity_id
_entity_poly.type
_entity_poly.pdbx_seq_one_letter_code
_entity_poly.pdbx_strand_id
1 'polypeptide(L)'
;MIVSSGSSGAGEKRWYQKAPTRGAEIITKRFADIAPNTNLRFDSGFGQPSAPRVLRPSKLDSEFIDFTLLFDVTSWEFLADATTSAQSQILGAIVALAAITSEEISALKQRCKKLDIPLVSVGIDDAPTPEPLADFHPDAHQHLPQDIFWDSSNDYGPVGNDTGADVLGLYRAWLVNHDANTRASFFHDLLAQWQLDVVQDITAEELEVRLRDSEYELLTWDDAIIGWAVSQIACDGSIDSEVRRLAEVAVARQSDSTVVEYRGWTSSADRVAALKVVSEAVRLAPHA
;
A
#
# COMPACT_ATOMS: atom_id res chain seq x y z
N MET A 1 -38.73 -31.30 -43.68
CA MET A 1 -39.55 -32.46 -43.27
C MET A 1 -38.59 -33.63 -43.08
N ILE A 2 -38.74 -34.34 -41.96
CA ILE A 2 -37.96 -35.48 -41.45
C ILE A 2 -36.65 -35.15 -40.72
N VAL A 3 -36.64 -35.67 -39.49
CA VAL A 3 -35.78 -35.56 -38.31
C VAL A 3 -35.02 -36.88 -38.16
N SER A 4 -33.82 -36.86 -37.56
CA SER A 4 -33.22 -37.92 -36.70
C SER A 4 -31.72 -37.65 -36.57
N SER A 5 -31.19 -37.02 -35.51
CA SER A 5 -30.91 -37.55 -34.15
C SER A 5 -29.66 -38.44 -34.05
N GLY A 6 -28.69 -38.05 -33.20
CA GLY A 6 -27.95 -39.00 -32.36
C GLY A 6 -26.45 -38.80 -32.14
N SER A 7 -26.09 -38.72 -30.85
CA SER A 7 -24.78 -38.87 -30.17
C SER A 7 -23.82 -37.66 -30.22
N SER A 8 -23.48 -36.95 -29.13
CA SER A 8 -23.08 -37.27 -27.74
C SER A 8 -21.59 -37.59 -27.58
N GLY A 9 -20.83 -36.67 -26.99
CA GLY A 9 -19.54 -37.00 -26.35
C GLY A 9 -18.39 -36.01 -26.55
N ALA A 10 -18.51 -34.77 -26.06
CA ALA A 10 -17.36 -33.93 -25.68
C ALA A 10 -17.86 -33.13 -24.47
N GLY A 11 -17.37 -33.34 -23.25
CA GLY A 11 -15.97 -33.29 -22.88
C GLY A 11 -15.78 -31.95 -22.21
N GLU A 12 -15.93 -31.91 -20.88
CA GLU A 12 -15.39 -30.92 -19.93
C GLU A 12 -16.33 -30.74 -18.72
N LYS A 13 -15.81 -31.09 -17.54
CA LYS A 13 -15.88 -30.32 -16.28
C LYS A 13 -15.49 -31.22 -15.12
N ARG A 14 -14.20 -31.16 -14.75
CA ARG A 14 -13.71 -31.42 -13.39
C ARG A 14 -12.21 -31.13 -13.33
N TRP A 15 -11.86 -29.92 -12.90
CA TRP A 15 -10.72 -29.64 -12.01
C TRP A 15 -10.97 -28.29 -11.34
N TYR A 16 -11.52 -28.31 -10.13
CA TYR A 16 -11.26 -27.30 -9.12
C TYR A 16 -10.75 -28.07 -7.90
N GLN A 17 -9.46 -28.38 -7.90
CA GLN A 17 -8.76 -28.62 -6.64
C GLN A 17 -8.50 -27.23 -6.04
N LYS A 18 -9.17 -26.93 -4.92
CA LYS A 18 -8.81 -25.78 -4.09
C LYS A 18 -7.34 -25.92 -3.71
N ALA A 19 -6.50 -25.04 -4.24
CA ALA A 19 -5.16 -24.86 -3.73
C ALA A 19 -5.24 -24.39 -2.26
N PRO A 20 -4.38 -24.89 -1.36
CA PRO A 20 -4.31 -24.37 0.00
C PRO A 20 -3.84 -22.91 -0.02
N THR A 21 -4.53 -22.04 0.72
CA THR A 21 -4.19 -20.63 0.83
C THR A 21 -2.85 -20.46 1.54
N ARG A 22 -1.82 -20.09 0.75
CA ARG A 22 -0.45 -19.74 1.14
C ARG A 22 -0.36 -18.75 2.32
N GLY A 23 -1.43 -17.98 2.57
CA GLY A 23 -1.53 -17.04 3.70
C GLY A 23 -1.54 -17.68 5.08
N ALA A 24 -2.09 -18.89 5.24
CA ALA A 24 -2.12 -19.56 6.56
C ALA A 24 -0.72 -20.05 7.00
N GLU A 25 0.14 -20.42 6.05
CA GLU A 25 1.50 -20.87 6.31
C GLU A 25 2.42 -19.70 6.72
N ILE A 26 2.23 -18.51 6.14
CA ILE A 26 3.05 -17.32 6.45
C ILE A 26 2.81 -16.83 7.88
N ILE A 27 1.54 -16.85 8.34
CA ILE A 27 1.17 -16.43 9.69
C ILE A 27 1.68 -17.43 10.74
N THR A 28 1.54 -18.73 10.46
CA THR A 28 2.02 -19.79 11.37
C THR A 28 3.54 -19.79 11.50
N LYS A 29 4.26 -19.51 10.40
CA LYS A 29 5.72 -19.45 10.39
C LYS A 29 6.27 -18.24 11.16
N ARG A 30 5.67 -17.05 10.99
CA ARG A 30 6.06 -15.86 11.76
C ARG A 30 5.79 -16.00 13.26
N PHE A 31 4.74 -16.73 13.66
CA PHE A 31 4.46 -16.96 15.08
C PHE A 31 5.44 -17.95 15.74
N ALA A 32 5.88 -18.97 15.01
CA ALA A 32 6.88 -19.94 15.50
C ALA A 32 8.25 -19.29 15.75
N ASP A 33 8.62 -18.27 14.97
CA ASP A 33 9.87 -17.54 15.11
C ASP A 33 9.90 -16.60 16.34
N ILE A 34 8.72 -16.17 16.81
CA ILE A 34 8.59 -15.20 17.92
C ILE A 34 8.47 -15.90 19.29
N ALA A 35 7.96 -17.13 19.34
CA ALA A 35 7.74 -17.85 20.61
C ALA A 35 8.00 -19.37 20.49
N PRO A 36 9.27 -19.80 20.37
CA PRO A 36 9.62 -21.19 20.03
C PRO A 36 9.29 -22.24 21.10
N ASN A 37 8.89 -21.82 22.31
CA ASN A 37 8.64 -22.71 23.46
C ASN A 37 7.16 -22.80 23.87
N THR A 38 6.23 -22.25 23.08
CA THR A 38 4.81 -22.25 23.44
C THR A 38 4.13 -23.52 22.91
N ASN A 39 3.91 -24.50 23.79
CA ASN A 39 3.09 -25.68 23.47
C ASN A 39 1.61 -25.29 23.46
N LEU A 40 1.07 -24.93 22.30
CA LEU A 40 -0.37 -24.79 22.10
C LEU A 40 -0.99 -26.18 21.92
N ARG A 41 -1.62 -26.71 22.97
CA ARG A 41 -2.54 -27.86 22.87
C ARG A 41 -3.96 -27.34 22.66
N PHE A 42 -4.59 -27.77 21.58
CA PHE A 42 -6.02 -27.60 21.36
C PHE A 42 -6.74 -28.81 21.94
N ASP A 43 -7.46 -28.62 23.05
CA ASP A 43 -8.32 -29.65 23.64
C ASP A 43 -9.76 -29.41 23.16
N SER A 44 -10.31 -30.34 22.37
CA SER A 44 -11.68 -30.26 21.86
C SER A 44 -12.64 -31.07 22.76
N GLY A 45 -12.87 -30.57 23.96
CA GLY A 45 -13.89 -31.10 24.87
C GLY A 45 -15.24 -30.39 24.69
N PHE A 46 -16.21 -31.05 24.04
CA PHE A 46 -17.59 -30.56 23.93
C PHE A 46 -18.37 -30.76 25.24
N GLY A 47 -18.92 -29.67 25.79
CA GLY A 47 -19.93 -29.70 26.86
C GLY A 47 -21.00 -28.63 26.59
N GLN A 48 -22.28 -28.98 26.77
CA GLN A 48 -23.44 -28.14 26.43
C GLN A 48 -23.54 -26.84 27.25
N PRO A 49 -24.16 -25.77 26.71
CA PRO A 49 -24.24 -24.49 27.40
C PRO A 49 -25.25 -24.56 28.55
N SER A 50 -24.82 -24.13 29.74
CA SER A 50 -25.72 -23.80 30.84
C SER A 50 -25.76 -22.28 31.04
N ALA A 51 -26.93 -21.78 31.45
CA ALA A 51 -27.30 -20.37 31.55
C ALA A 51 -26.31 -19.50 32.35
N PRO A 52 -26.22 -18.17 32.06
CA PRO A 52 -25.20 -17.31 32.64
C PRO A 52 -25.37 -17.19 34.16
N ARG A 53 -24.32 -17.56 34.91
CA ARG A 53 -24.18 -17.24 36.33
C ARG A 53 -23.46 -15.90 36.47
N VAL A 54 -24.08 -14.96 37.18
CA VAL A 54 -23.40 -13.77 37.69
C VAL A 54 -22.48 -14.20 38.84
N LEU A 55 -21.17 -14.18 38.60
CA LEU A 55 -20.17 -14.36 39.66
C LEU A 55 -19.88 -13.00 40.31
N ARG A 56 -20.03 -12.91 41.63
CA ARG A 56 -19.51 -11.79 42.43
C ARG A 56 -18.09 -12.09 42.88
N PRO A 57 -17.19 -11.09 42.95
CA PRO A 57 -15.81 -11.33 43.30
C PRO A 57 -15.67 -11.49 44.81
N SER A 58 -15.28 -12.68 45.25
CA SER A 58 -14.58 -12.83 46.53
C SER A 58 -13.30 -13.62 46.30
N LYS A 59 -12.19 -12.88 46.35
CA LYS A 59 -10.79 -13.33 46.43
C LYS A 59 -10.27 -14.12 45.22
N LEU A 60 -9.47 -13.45 44.41
CA LEU A 60 -8.53 -14.07 43.47
C LEU A 60 -7.14 -13.57 43.85
N ASP A 61 -6.28 -14.52 44.20
CA ASP A 61 -4.87 -14.30 44.51
C ASP A 61 -4.08 -13.99 43.22
N SER A 62 -3.00 -13.26 43.40
CA SER A 62 -2.11 -12.76 42.36
C SER A 62 -1.41 -13.89 41.61
N GLU A 63 -1.78 -14.16 40.35
CA GLU A 63 -0.87 -14.60 39.27
C GLU A 63 -1.54 -14.80 37.88
N PHE A 64 -2.79 -14.43 37.68
CA PHE A 64 -3.42 -14.44 36.34
C PHE A 64 -4.02 -13.07 36.01
N ILE A 65 -3.50 -12.41 34.96
CA ILE A 65 -4.16 -11.26 34.34
C ILE A 65 -5.09 -11.81 33.27
N ASP A 66 -6.37 -11.94 33.62
CA ASP A 66 -7.43 -12.27 32.68
C ASP A 66 -7.99 -10.96 32.10
N PHE A 67 -7.80 -10.73 30.80
CA PHE A 67 -8.35 -9.54 30.12
C PHE A 67 -9.85 -9.78 29.84
N THR A 68 -10.68 -9.63 30.88
CA THR A 68 -12.13 -9.51 30.69
C THR A 68 -12.49 -8.03 30.56
N LEU A 69 -12.57 -7.53 29.32
CA LEU A 69 -13.24 -6.26 29.04
C LEU A 69 -14.75 -6.50 29.04
N LEU A 70 -15.44 -6.02 30.07
CA LEU A 70 -16.89 -5.96 30.15
C LEU A 70 -17.39 -4.85 29.22
N PHE A 71 -18.10 -5.22 28.15
CA PHE A 71 -18.84 -4.28 27.32
C PHE A 71 -20.34 -4.45 27.56
N ASP A 72 -21.02 -3.34 27.86
CA ASP A 72 -22.46 -3.21 27.71
C ASP A 72 -22.75 -2.85 26.26
N VAL A 73 -23.49 -3.71 25.55
CA VAL A 73 -23.72 -3.59 24.11
C VAL A 73 -25.20 -3.83 23.83
N THR A 74 -26.04 -2.84 24.14
CA THR A 74 -27.43 -2.84 23.66
C THR A 74 -27.49 -2.38 22.20
N SER A 75 -27.07 -3.24 21.26
CA SER A 75 -27.58 -3.34 19.87
C SER A 75 -26.54 -3.95 18.90
N TRP A 76 -26.35 -5.27 18.91
CA TRP A 76 -25.59 -6.00 17.88
C TRP A 76 -26.44 -7.16 17.35
N GLU A 77 -27.38 -6.90 16.44
CA GLU A 77 -28.15 -7.95 15.75
C GLU A 77 -27.53 -8.43 14.43
N PHE A 78 -26.32 -7.96 14.04
CA PHE A 78 -25.77 -8.26 12.71
C PHE A 78 -24.60 -9.26 12.66
N LEU A 79 -24.18 -9.85 13.78
CA LEU A 79 -23.04 -10.79 13.81
C LEU A 79 -23.29 -12.05 14.66
N ALA A 80 -24.52 -12.57 14.64
CA ALA A 80 -24.89 -13.75 15.42
C ALA A 80 -24.41 -15.10 14.84
N ASP A 81 -23.83 -15.14 13.63
CA ASP A 81 -23.51 -16.42 12.94
C ASP A 81 -22.01 -16.71 12.76
N ALA A 82 -21.13 -15.96 13.43
CA ALA A 82 -19.68 -16.16 13.38
C ALA A 82 -19.08 -16.41 14.78
N THR A 83 -19.70 -17.29 15.56
CA THR A 83 -19.10 -17.76 16.81
C THR A 83 -18.25 -19.00 16.56
N THR A 84 -16.94 -18.86 16.78
CA THR A 84 -15.88 -19.88 17.04
C THR A 84 -14.68 -19.89 16.10
N SER A 85 -14.22 -18.75 15.61
CA SER A 85 -12.84 -18.68 15.09
C SER A 85 -12.07 -17.53 15.73
N ALA A 86 -10.76 -17.71 15.91
CA ALA A 86 -9.83 -16.68 16.37
C ALA A 86 -9.91 -15.40 15.52
N GLN A 87 -10.44 -15.47 14.30
CA GLN A 87 -10.64 -14.32 13.42
C GLN A 87 -11.72 -13.36 13.96
N SER A 88 -12.76 -13.84 14.66
CA SER A 88 -13.78 -12.96 15.24
C SER A 88 -13.25 -12.16 16.45
N GLN A 89 -12.32 -12.74 17.22
CA GLN A 89 -11.66 -12.06 18.34
C GLN A 89 -10.64 -11.03 17.84
N ILE A 90 -9.91 -11.35 16.76
CA ILE A 90 -9.00 -10.42 16.09
C ILE A 90 -9.78 -9.27 15.44
N LEU A 91 -10.91 -9.55 14.78
CA LEU A 91 -11.75 -8.52 14.17
C LEU A 91 -12.40 -7.61 15.23
N GLY A 92 -12.84 -8.16 16.36
CA GLY A 92 -13.32 -7.38 17.51
C GLY A 92 -12.25 -6.47 18.11
N ALA A 93 -10.99 -6.92 18.18
CA ALA A 93 -9.86 -6.11 18.62
C ALA A 93 -9.47 -5.02 17.60
N ILE A 94 -9.61 -5.29 16.29
CA ILE A 94 -9.36 -4.32 15.22
C ILE A 94 -10.44 -3.22 15.19
N VAL A 95 -11.72 -3.58 15.38
CA VAL A 95 -12.82 -2.59 15.42
C VAL A 95 -12.75 -1.71 16.68
N ALA A 96 -12.22 -2.22 17.79
CA ALA A 96 -11.99 -1.43 19.00
C ALA A 96 -10.91 -0.33 18.83
N LEU A 97 -9.98 -0.49 17.88
CA LEU A 97 -8.94 0.51 17.57
C LEU A 97 -9.48 1.72 16.79
N ALA A 98 -10.60 1.57 16.07
CA ALA A 98 -11.19 2.66 15.27
C ALA A 98 -11.93 3.73 16.09
N ALA A 99 -12.09 3.54 17.40
CA ALA A 99 -12.79 4.48 18.30
C ALA A 99 -11.87 5.10 19.37
N ILE A 100 -10.56 4.83 19.32
CA ILE A 100 -9.61 5.31 20.31
C ILE A 100 -9.18 6.73 19.94
N THR A 101 -9.34 7.66 20.87
CA THR A 101 -8.89 9.04 20.70
C THR A 101 -7.36 9.12 20.68
N SER A 102 -6.81 10.17 20.09
CA SER A 102 -5.35 10.41 20.07
C SER A 102 -4.75 10.49 21.49
N GLU A 103 -5.53 10.95 22.48
CA GLU A 103 -5.14 11.01 23.89
C GLU A 103 -5.02 9.61 24.52
N GLU A 104 -5.96 8.71 24.22
CA GLU A 104 -5.95 7.32 24.69
C GLU A 104 -4.83 6.49 24.05
N ILE A 105 -4.51 6.73 22.77
CA ILE A 105 -3.33 6.14 22.10
C ILE A 105 -2.04 6.58 22.81
N SER A 106 -1.93 7.85 23.18
CA SER A 106 -0.77 8.39 23.91
C SER A 106 -0.63 7.77 25.30
N ALA A 107 -1.75 7.64 26.05
CA ALA A 107 -1.76 7.00 27.35
C ALA A 107 -1.37 5.51 27.28
N LEU A 108 -1.81 4.80 26.23
CA LEU A 108 -1.45 3.41 25.98
C LEU A 108 0.04 3.25 25.68
N LYS A 109 0.60 4.08 24.79
CA LYS A 109 2.05 4.13 24.50
C LYS A 109 2.87 4.33 25.78
N GLN A 110 2.43 5.24 26.65
CA GLN A 110 3.13 5.52 27.91
C GLN A 110 3.05 4.35 28.91
N ARG A 111 1.92 3.63 28.98
CA ARG A 111 1.77 2.44 29.82
C ARG A 111 2.63 1.28 29.33
N CYS A 112 2.64 1.01 28.02
CA CYS A 112 3.48 -0.03 27.44
C CYS A 112 4.97 0.24 27.66
N LYS A 113 5.40 1.51 27.55
CA LYS A 113 6.78 1.93 27.88
C LYS A 113 7.14 1.67 29.34
N LYS A 114 6.22 1.86 30.29
CA LYS A 114 6.46 1.57 31.73
C LYS A 114 6.57 0.08 32.03
N LEU A 115 5.95 -0.77 31.20
CA LEU A 115 5.88 -2.21 31.40
C LEU A 115 6.88 -2.98 30.53
N ASP A 116 7.74 -2.28 29.78
CA ASP A 116 8.69 -2.86 28.83
C ASP A 116 8.03 -3.81 27.80
N ILE A 117 6.80 -3.48 27.41
CA ILE A 117 6.04 -4.24 26.41
C ILE A 117 6.31 -3.61 25.04
N PRO A 118 6.84 -4.37 24.06
CA PRO A 118 7.04 -3.85 22.71
C PRO A 118 5.68 -3.57 22.06
N LEU A 119 5.45 -2.31 21.67
CA LEU A 119 4.29 -1.94 20.87
C LEU A 119 4.61 -2.27 19.40
N VAL A 120 3.87 -3.21 18.81
CA VAL A 120 3.87 -3.39 17.36
C VAL A 120 2.87 -2.39 16.80
N SER A 121 3.35 -1.31 16.18
CA SER A 121 2.48 -0.40 15.44
C SER A 121 1.93 -1.15 14.23
N VAL A 122 0.65 -1.51 14.28
CA VAL A 122 -0.09 -1.78 13.06
C VAL A 122 -0.35 -0.40 12.47
N GLY A 123 0.29 -0.07 11.35
CA GLY A 123 -0.02 1.14 10.60
C GLY A 123 -1.48 1.04 10.19
N ILE A 124 -2.36 1.68 10.96
CA ILE A 124 -3.63 2.14 10.43
C ILE A 124 -3.20 3.40 9.69
N ASP A 125 -3.29 3.39 8.37
CA ASP A 125 -2.98 4.57 7.55
C ASP A 125 -3.84 5.72 8.08
N ASP A 126 -3.22 6.61 8.86
CA ASP A 126 -3.82 7.87 9.24
C ASP A 126 -4.20 8.57 7.92
N ALA A 127 -5.42 9.09 7.84
CA ALA A 127 -5.83 9.90 6.69
C ALA A 127 -4.71 10.91 6.37
N PRO A 128 -4.29 11.06 5.10
CA PRO A 128 -3.07 11.78 4.77
C PRO A 128 -3.14 13.19 5.35
N THR A 129 -2.38 13.43 6.41
CA THR A 129 -2.12 14.79 6.86
C THR A 129 -1.27 15.43 5.77
N PRO A 130 -1.67 16.58 5.20
CA PRO A 130 -0.86 17.25 4.21
C PRO A 130 0.56 17.41 4.76
N GLU A 131 1.54 16.85 4.05
CA GLU A 131 2.92 16.88 4.50
C GLU A 131 3.34 18.33 4.75
N PRO A 132 4.08 18.61 5.84
CA PRO A 132 4.44 19.98 6.16
C PRO A 132 5.26 20.59 5.01
N LEU A 133 4.75 21.67 4.42
CA LEU A 133 5.41 22.46 3.37
C LEU A 133 6.81 22.97 3.75
N ALA A 134 7.18 22.90 5.03
CA ALA A 134 8.47 23.34 5.55
C ALA A 134 9.66 22.53 5.00
N ASP A 135 9.42 21.35 4.43
CA ASP A 135 10.46 20.44 3.96
C ASP A 135 10.72 20.50 2.44
N PHE A 136 10.04 21.40 1.71
CA PHE A 136 10.22 21.60 0.27
C PHE A 136 11.00 22.88 -0.05
N HIS A 137 11.52 22.98 -1.28
CA HIS A 137 12.18 24.18 -1.76
C HIS A 137 11.20 25.37 -1.69
N PRO A 138 11.63 26.58 -1.27
CA PRO A 138 10.75 27.74 -1.13
C PRO A 138 10.02 28.12 -2.45
N ASP A 139 10.64 27.84 -3.59
CA ASP A 139 10.08 28.11 -4.92
C ASP A 139 9.26 26.93 -5.48
N ALA A 140 9.10 25.82 -4.74
CA ALA A 140 8.45 24.62 -5.26
C ALA A 140 7.01 24.89 -5.75
N HIS A 141 6.21 25.65 -4.99
CA HIS A 141 4.85 26.03 -5.41
C HIS A 141 4.80 26.96 -6.61
N GLN A 142 5.88 27.70 -6.91
CA GLN A 142 5.96 28.49 -8.12
C GLN A 142 6.08 27.58 -9.35
N HIS A 143 6.80 26.47 -9.22
CA HIS A 143 7.07 25.53 -10.31
C HIS A 143 6.05 24.40 -10.41
N LEU A 144 5.41 24.05 -9.29
CA LEU A 144 4.37 23.03 -9.15
C LEU A 144 3.09 23.65 -8.58
N PRO A 145 2.41 24.55 -9.33
CA PRO A 145 1.31 25.34 -8.77
C PRO A 145 -0.01 24.57 -8.66
N GLN A 146 -0.16 23.43 -9.33
CA GLN A 146 -1.41 22.66 -9.31
C GLN A 146 -1.45 21.63 -8.17
N ASP A 147 -2.64 21.42 -7.60
CA ASP A 147 -2.87 20.49 -6.48
C ASP A 147 -2.47 19.03 -6.81
N ILE A 148 -2.48 18.64 -8.09
CA ILE A 148 -2.12 17.27 -8.51
C ILE A 148 -0.69 16.87 -8.09
N PHE A 149 0.19 17.84 -7.83
CA PHE A 149 1.57 17.61 -7.37
C PHE A 149 1.69 17.40 -5.86
N TRP A 150 0.63 17.68 -5.11
CA TRP A 150 0.63 17.73 -3.65
C TRP A 150 -0.45 16.81 -3.04
N ASP A 151 -1.43 16.42 -3.83
CA ASP A 151 -2.52 15.54 -3.43
C ASP A 151 -2.09 14.07 -3.53
N SER A 152 -1.72 13.49 -2.39
CA SER A 152 -1.36 12.08 -2.26
C SER A 152 -2.53 11.12 -2.44
N SER A 153 -3.77 11.62 -2.50
CA SER A 153 -4.98 10.82 -2.74
C SER A 153 -5.41 10.82 -4.20
N ASN A 154 -4.71 11.59 -5.05
CA ASN A 154 -5.00 11.65 -6.47
C ASN A 154 -4.13 10.65 -7.25
N ASP A 155 -4.66 9.47 -7.51
CA ASP A 155 -3.99 8.41 -8.28
C ASP A 155 -3.51 8.86 -9.68
N TYR A 156 -4.09 9.92 -10.24
CA TYR A 156 -3.65 10.49 -11.52
C TYR A 156 -2.43 11.40 -11.41
N GLY A 157 -2.08 11.85 -10.20
CA GLY A 157 -0.94 12.70 -9.92
C GLY A 157 0.38 11.94 -9.99
N PRO A 158 1.51 12.67 -10.15
CA PRO A 158 2.84 12.07 -10.17
C PRO A 158 3.32 11.57 -8.81
N VAL A 159 2.68 12.00 -7.71
CA VAL A 159 3.01 11.57 -6.33
C VAL A 159 1.79 10.98 -5.59
N GLY A 160 0.64 10.84 -6.27
CA GLY A 160 -0.54 10.22 -5.68
C GLY A 160 -0.68 8.73 -6.01
N ASN A 161 0.14 8.21 -6.95
CA ASN A 161 0.32 6.76 -7.09
C ASN A 161 1.44 6.27 -6.15
N ASP A 162 1.36 5.00 -5.74
CA ASP A 162 2.31 4.38 -4.79
C ASP A 162 3.77 4.59 -5.20
N THR A 163 4.12 4.30 -6.47
CA THR A 163 5.48 4.43 -6.98
C THR A 163 6.01 5.86 -6.85
N GLY A 164 5.21 6.84 -7.24
CA GLY A 164 5.57 8.25 -7.18
C GLY A 164 5.72 8.77 -5.75
N ALA A 165 4.82 8.36 -4.86
CA ALA A 165 4.88 8.66 -3.43
C ALA A 165 6.15 8.07 -2.79
N ASP A 166 6.45 6.80 -3.09
CA ASP A 166 7.66 6.11 -2.62
C ASP A 166 8.92 6.83 -3.10
N VAL A 167 8.97 7.20 -4.39
CA VAL A 167 10.11 7.96 -4.95
C VAL A 167 10.32 9.27 -4.22
N LEU A 168 9.26 10.04 -3.95
CA LEU A 168 9.36 11.30 -3.23
C LEU A 168 9.91 11.09 -1.81
N GLY A 169 9.35 10.14 -1.06
CA GLY A 169 9.77 9.83 0.30
C GLY A 169 11.23 9.34 0.36
N LEU A 170 11.60 8.44 -0.55
CA LEU A 170 12.96 7.90 -0.65
C LEU A 170 13.95 8.98 -1.07
N TYR A 171 13.58 9.86 -1.99
CA TYR A 171 14.45 10.95 -2.44
C TYR A 171 14.70 11.95 -1.31
N ARG A 172 13.66 12.35 -0.58
CA ARG A 172 13.78 13.22 0.60
C ARG A 172 14.69 12.59 1.67
N ALA A 173 14.50 11.31 1.96
CA ALA A 173 15.35 10.58 2.90
C ALA A 173 16.81 10.48 2.42
N TRP A 174 17.02 10.32 1.11
CA TRP A 174 18.33 10.26 0.50
C TRP A 174 19.07 11.60 0.62
N LEU A 175 18.39 12.74 0.41
CA LEU A 175 18.97 14.09 0.51
C LEU A 175 19.55 14.41 1.90
N VAL A 176 19.06 13.77 2.96
CA VAL A 176 19.58 13.97 4.33
C VAL A 176 21.05 13.55 4.47
N ASN A 177 21.49 12.56 3.71
CA ASN A 177 22.80 11.92 3.89
C ASN A 177 23.72 12.01 2.66
N HIS A 178 23.31 12.74 1.62
CA HIS A 178 24.04 12.80 0.36
C HIS A 178 24.22 14.23 -0.13
N ASP A 179 25.34 14.46 -0.82
CA ASP A 179 25.65 15.76 -1.40
C ASP A 179 24.84 15.99 -2.68
N ALA A 180 24.56 17.26 -3.00
CA ALA A 180 23.87 17.64 -4.23
C ALA A 180 24.55 17.10 -5.51
N ASN A 181 25.88 16.94 -5.48
CA ASN A 181 26.65 16.42 -6.62
C ASN A 181 26.43 14.92 -6.91
N THR A 182 25.83 14.16 -5.98
CA THR A 182 25.56 12.74 -6.17
C THR A 182 24.11 12.46 -6.55
N ARG A 183 23.28 13.48 -6.78
CA ARG A 183 21.85 13.32 -7.07
C ARG A 183 21.58 12.39 -8.25
N ALA A 184 22.42 12.44 -9.29
CA ALA A 184 22.30 11.55 -10.44
C ALA A 184 22.41 10.06 -10.07
N SER A 185 23.09 9.69 -8.98
CA SER A 185 23.20 8.29 -8.56
C SER A 185 21.92 7.75 -7.92
N PHE A 186 21.11 8.61 -7.31
CA PHE A 186 19.91 8.21 -6.57
C PHE A 186 19.03 7.25 -7.38
N PHE A 187 18.73 7.61 -8.62
CA PHE A 187 17.80 6.81 -9.43
C PHE A 187 18.42 5.50 -9.91
N HIS A 188 19.73 5.48 -10.15
CA HIS A 188 20.43 4.23 -10.42
C HIS A 188 20.40 3.30 -9.20
N ASP A 189 20.63 3.85 -8.01
CA ASP A 189 20.58 3.09 -6.75
C ASP A 189 19.15 2.58 -6.48
N LEU A 190 18.14 3.42 -6.74
CA LEU A 190 16.72 3.09 -6.60
C LEU A 190 16.32 1.95 -7.56
N LEU A 191 16.62 2.07 -8.85
CA LEU A 191 16.30 1.04 -9.84
C LEU A 191 17.00 -0.28 -9.49
N ALA A 192 18.27 -0.23 -9.06
CA ALA A 192 18.99 -1.42 -8.60
C ALA A 192 18.33 -2.05 -7.36
N GLN A 193 17.87 -1.24 -6.41
CA GLN A 193 17.14 -1.72 -5.23
C GLN A 193 15.82 -2.40 -5.62
N TRP A 194 15.10 -1.83 -6.58
CA TRP A 194 13.84 -2.37 -7.09
C TRP A 194 14.00 -3.49 -8.11
N GLN A 195 15.25 -3.85 -8.44
CA GLN A 195 15.60 -4.86 -9.44
C GLN A 195 14.96 -4.54 -10.80
N LEU A 196 14.91 -3.27 -11.15
CA LEU A 196 14.37 -2.78 -12.41
C LEU A 196 15.50 -2.47 -13.38
N ASP A 197 15.35 -2.96 -14.61
CA ASP A 197 16.21 -2.55 -15.72
C ASP A 197 15.83 -1.15 -16.21
N VAL A 198 16.81 -0.49 -16.84
CA VAL A 198 16.60 0.82 -17.47
C VAL A 198 15.74 0.65 -18.71
N VAL A 199 14.61 1.37 -18.79
CA VAL A 199 13.69 1.31 -19.93
C VAL A 199 13.68 2.63 -20.71
N GLN A 200 14.54 2.72 -21.72
CA GLN A 200 14.68 3.90 -22.58
C GLN A 200 14.48 3.55 -24.05
N ASP A 201 14.07 4.54 -24.84
CA ASP A 201 14.08 4.52 -26.31
C ASP A 201 13.40 3.30 -26.97
N ILE A 202 12.24 2.89 -26.46
CA ILE A 202 11.46 1.79 -27.06
C ILE A 202 10.62 2.28 -28.25
N THR A 203 10.49 1.44 -29.28
CA THR A 203 9.59 1.73 -30.43
C THR A 203 8.13 1.49 -30.07
N ALA A 204 7.21 1.92 -30.94
CA ALA A 204 5.78 1.62 -30.79
C ALA A 204 5.49 0.11 -30.83
N GLU A 205 6.19 -0.63 -31.68
CA GLU A 205 6.08 -2.10 -31.75
C GLU A 205 6.61 -2.77 -30.48
N GLU A 206 7.72 -2.26 -29.93
CA GLU A 206 8.28 -2.76 -28.67
C GLU A 206 7.40 -2.43 -27.48
N LEU A 207 6.69 -1.29 -27.50
CA LEU A 207 5.77 -0.88 -26.44
C LEU A 207 4.68 -1.94 -26.19
N GLU A 208 4.00 -2.42 -27.24
CA GLU A 208 2.97 -3.46 -27.10
C GLU A 208 3.53 -4.79 -26.55
N VAL A 209 4.75 -5.14 -26.94
CA VAL A 209 5.43 -6.35 -26.45
C VAL A 209 5.77 -6.19 -24.96
N ARG A 210 6.35 -5.05 -24.57
CA ARG A 210 6.71 -4.76 -23.19
C ARG A 210 5.49 -4.67 -22.28
N LEU A 211 4.40 -4.04 -22.73
CA LEU A 211 3.14 -4.03 -21.98
C LEU A 211 2.60 -5.44 -21.73
N ARG A 212 2.87 -6.41 -22.60
CA ARG A 212 2.42 -7.79 -22.42
C ARG A 212 3.36 -8.63 -21.57
N ASP A 213 4.66 -8.50 -21.82
CA ASP A 213 5.66 -9.44 -21.32
C ASP A 213 6.41 -8.90 -20.09
N SER A 214 6.46 -7.57 -19.90
CA SER A 214 7.14 -6.92 -18.78
C SER A 214 6.47 -5.60 -18.37
N GLU A 215 5.14 -5.61 -18.22
CA GLU A 215 4.34 -4.44 -17.84
C GLU A 215 4.90 -3.75 -16.59
N TYR A 216 5.27 -4.54 -15.58
CA TYR A 216 5.69 -4.05 -14.28
C TYR A 216 6.97 -3.23 -14.41
N GLU A 217 7.94 -3.72 -15.18
CA GLU A 217 9.20 -3.01 -15.40
C GLU A 217 8.95 -1.70 -16.13
N LEU A 218 8.20 -1.73 -17.23
CA LEU A 218 7.93 -0.55 -18.05
C LEU A 218 7.16 0.52 -17.28
N LEU A 219 6.04 0.12 -16.67
CA LEU A 219 5.09 1.03 -16.03
C LEU A 219 5.65 1.60 -14.73
N THR A 220 6.35 0.78 -13.93
CA THR A 220 7.01 1.24 -12.70
C THR A 220 8.18 2.15 -13.03
N TRP A 221 8.97 1.84 -14.07
CA TRP A 221 10.06 2.73 -14.49
C TRP A 221 9.52 4.10 -14.91
N ASP A 222 8.43 4.14 -15.70
CA ASP A 222 7.79 5.38 -16.12
C ASP A 222 7.23 6.18 -14.94
N ASP A 223 6.51 5.54 -14.01
CA ASP A 223 6.00 6.24 -12.82
C ASP A 223 7.15 6.74 -11.94
N ALA A 224 8.24 5.97 -11.81
CA ALA A 224 9.38 6.32 -10.98
C ALA A 224 10.16 7.53 -11.52
N ILE A 225 10.44 7.58 -12.83
CA ILE A 225 11.18 8.70 -13.42
C ILE A 225 10.34 9.99 -13.40
N ILE A 226 9.02 9.87 -13.59
CA ILE A 226 8.09 11.00 -13.47
C ILE A 226 8.04 11.50 -12.02
N GLY A 227 7.87 10.59 -11.07
CA GLY A 227 7.89 10.91 -9.64
C GLY A 227 9.21 11.56 -9.22
N TRP A 228 10.34 11.06 -9.72
CA TRP A 228 11.65 11.62 -9.40
C TRP A 228 11.86 13.02 -9.98
N ALA A 229 11.45 13.24 -11.23
CA ALA A 229 11.49 14.56 -11.85
C ALA A 229 10.71 15.60 -11.04
N VAL A 230 9.49 15.26 -10.63
CA VAL A 230 8.66 16.14 -9.78
C VAL A 230 9.29 16.31 -8.39
N SER A 231 9.89 15.25 -7.83
CA SER A 231 10.57 15.30 -6.54
C SER A 231 11.78 16.23 -6.56
N GLN A 232 12.58 16.27 -7.65
CA GLN A 232 13.67 17.24 -7.79
C GLN A 232 13.13 18.67 -7.81
N ILE A 233 12.07 18.94 -8.58
CA ILE A 233 11.48 20.28 -8.61
C ILE A 233 10.96 20.68 -7.23
N ALA A 234 10.30 19.76 -6.52
CA ALA A 234 9.75 20.01 -5.20
C ALA A 234 10.84 20.22 -4.13
N CYS A 235 11.89 19.40 -4.13
CA CYS A 235 12.91 19.40 -3.06
C CYS A 235 14.07 20.36 -3.37
N ASP A 236 14.46 20.48 -4.63
CA ASP A 236 15.64 21.24 -5.06
C ASP A 236 15.29 22.56 -5.75
N GLY A 237 14.05 22.75 -6.20
CA GLY A 237 13.63 23.93 -6.98
C GLY A 237 14.11 23.91 -8.43
N SER A 238 14.78 22.85 -8.86
CA SER A 238 15.30 22.67 -10.22
C SER A 238 15.25 21.20 -10.63
N ILE A 239 15.53 20.92 -11.89
CA ILE A 239 15.59 19.55 -12.43
C ILE A 239 16.85 19.38 -13.29
N ASP A 240 17.51 18.24 -13.12
CA ASP A 240 18.60 17.82 -13.99
C ASP A 240 18.12 17.63 -15.45
N SER A 241 18.97 17.99 -16.41
CA SER A 241 18.61 17.97 -17.83
C SER A 241 18.29 16.57 -18.37
N GLU A 242 19.01 15.54 -17.90
CA GLU A 242 18.76 14.17 -18.34
C GLU A 242 17.50 13.62 -17.69
N VAL A 243 17.27 13.92 -16.40
CA VAL A 243 16.03 13.57 -15.70
C VAL A 243 14.82 14.19 -16.38
N ARG A 244 14.91 15.46 -16.79
CA ARG A 244 13.88 16.12 -17.60
C ARG A 244 13.60 15.36 -18.89
N ARG A 245 14.65 15.05 -19.67
CA ARG A 245 14.51 14.34 -20.95
C ARG A 245 13.82 12.99 -20.75
N LEU A 246 14.25 12.22 -19.75
CA LEU A 246 13.69 10.90 -19.46
C LEU A 246 12.23 10.99 -18.99
N ALA A 247 11.91 11.96 -18.13
CA ALA A 247 10.54 12.20 -17.70
C ALA A 247 9.63 12.63 -18.86
N GLU A 248 10.11 13.45 -19.79
CA GLU A 248 9.34 13.80 -21.00
C GLU A 248 9.02 12.57 -21.86
N VAL A 249 9.99 11.66 -22.04
CA VAL A 249 9.77 10.39 -22.75
C VAL A 249 8.76 9.52 -22.01
N ALA A 250 8.88 9.37 -20.69
CA ALA A 250 7.95 8.61 -19.88
C ALA A 250 6.53 9.20 -19.92
N VAL A 251 6.38 10.52 -19.82
CA VAL A 251 5.08 11.19 -19.91
C VAL A 251 4.46 11.00 -21.30
N ALA A 252 5.24 11.12 -22.37
CA ALA A 252 4.76 10.89 -23.72
C ALA A 252 4.27 9.44 -23.89
N ARG A 253 5.03 8.47 -23.38
CA ARG A 253 4.67 7.05 -23.38
C ARG A 253 3.43 6.75 -22.56
N GLN A 254 3.34 7.29 -21.34
CA GLN A 254 2.14 7.15 -20.49
C GLN A 254 0.90 7.85 -21.05
N SER A 255 1.09 8.80 -21.96
CA SER A 255 0.00 9.49 -22.68
C SER A 255 -0.43 8.76 -23.96
N ASP A 256 0.32 7.72 -24.38
CA ASP A 256 -0.04 6.92 -25.54
C ASP A 256 -1.36 6.18 -25.29
N SER A 257 -2.24 6.16 -26.30
CA SER A 257 -3.56 5.52 -26.17
C SER A 257 -3.46 4.05 -25.78
N THR A 258 -2.42 3.35 -26.24
CA THR A 258 -2.18 1.94 -25.92
C THR A 258 -1.91 1.77 -24.43
N VAL A 259 -1.08 2.62 -23.83
CA VAL A 259 -0.75 2.56 -22.40
C VAL A 259 -1.95 2.98 -21.55
N VAL A 260 -2.66 4.03 -21.97
CA VAL A 260 -3.84 4.54 -21.27
C VAL A 260 -4.96 3.50 -21.25
N GLU A 261 -5.22 2.84 -22.38
CA GLU A 261 -6.18 1.74 -22.48
C GLU A 261 -5.73 0.55 -21.64
N TYR A 262 -4.45 0.16 -21.75
CA TYR A 262 -3.88 -0.96 -21.02
C TYR A 262 -4.01 -0.80 -19.51
N ARG A 263 -3.69 0.39 -18.96
CA ARG A 263 -3.81 0.65 -17.52
C ARG A 263 -5.25 0.69 -17.01
N GLY A 264 -6.25 0.83 -17.88
CA GLY A 264 -7.66 0.72 -17.50
C GLY A 264 -8.12 1.79 -16.49
N TRP A 265 -7.56 3.00 -16.55
CA TRP A 265 -7.93 4.11 -15.68
C TRP A 265 -9.45 4.39 -15.72
N THR A 266 -10.06 4.67 -14.57
CA THR A 266 -11.49 5.03 -14.47
C THR A 266 -11.87 6.18 -15.41
N SER A 267 -10.96 7.12 -15.60
CA SER A 267 -11.07 8.22 -16.56
C SER A 267 -9.74 8.40 -17.29
N SER A 268 -9.67 7.85 -18.50
CA SER A 268 -8.52 8.05 -19.41
C SER A 268 -8.29 9.53 -19.73
N ALA A 269 -9.37 10.32 -19.82
CA ALA A 269 -9.28 11.75 -20.09
C ALA A 269 -8.60 12.52 -18.95
N ASP A 270 -8.95 12.19 -17.70
CA ASP A 270 -8.35 12.85 -16.54
C ASP A 270 -6.88 12.45 -16.36
N ARG A 271 -6.53 11.19 -16.64
CA ARG A 271 -5.11 10.78 -16.65
C ARG A 271 -4.30 11.56 -17.69
N VAL A 272 -4.78 11.66 -18.93
CA VAL A 272 -4.09 12.40 -20.00
C VAL A 272 -4.00 13.89 -19.66
N ALA A 273 -5.04 14.46 -19.06
CA ALA A 273 -5.01 15.85 -18.60
C ALA A 273 -3.95 16.05 -17.49
N ALA A 274 -3.87 15.15 -16.52
CA ALA A 274 -2.85 15.19 -15.46
C ALA A 274 -1.43 15.07 -16.05
N LEU A 275 -1.20 14.12 -16.96
CA LEU A 275 0.09 13.96 -17.64
C LEU A 275 0.51 15.20 -18.44
N LYS A 276 -0.44 15.91 -19.06
CA LYS A 276 -0.16 17.18 -19.74
C LYS A 276 0.32 18.26 -18.76
N VAL A 277 -0.29 18.34 -17.59
CA VAL A 277 0.12 19.27 -16.53
C VAL A 277 1.52 18.92 -16.02
N VAL A 278 1.81 17.64 -15.80
CA VAL A 278 3.14 17.14 -15.43
C VAL A 278 4.18 17.51 -16.51
N SER A 279 3.89 17.25 -17.78
CA SER A 279 4.78 17.60 -18.91
C SER A 279 5.12 19.08 -18.94
N GLU A 280 4.13 19.95 -18.73
CA GLU A 280 4.34 21.39 -18.72
C GLU A 280 5.23 21.83 -17.56
N ALA A 281 4.99 21.31 -16.35
CA ALA A 281 5.82 21.62 -15.17
C ALA A 281 7.27 21.16 -15.35
N VAL A 282 7.48 19.93 -15.82
CA VAL A 282 8.83 19.36 -16.08
C VAL A 282 9.59 20.22 -17.10
N ARG A 283 8.91 20.67 -18.17
CA ARG A 283 9.52 21.48 -19.23
C ARG A 283 9.88 22.90 -18.76
N LEU A 284 9.05 23.50 -17.91
CA LEU A 284 9.19 24.88 -17.44
C LEU A 284 10.07 25.02 -16.19
N ALA A 285 10.39 23.90 -15.51
CA ALA A 285 11.22 23.92 -14.33
C ALA A 285 12.63 24.49 -14.59
N PRO A 286 13.26 25.14 -13.60
CA PRO A 286 14.65 25.58 -13.70
C PRO A 286 15.60 24.41 -13.94
N HIS A 287 16.72 24.66 -14.62
CA HIS A 287 17.78 23.66 -14.79
C HIS A 287 18.71 23.68 -13.57
N ALA A 288 19.11 22.50 -13.10
CA ALA A 288 20.15 22.32 -12.09
C ALA A 288 21.55 22.61 -12.63
#